data_AF-A0A7C4UIK7-F1
#
_entry.id   AF-A0A7C4UIK7-F1
#
_cell.length_a   1.000
_cell.length_b   1.000
_cell.length_c   1.000
_cell.angle_alpha   90.00
_cell.angle_beta   90.00
_cell.angle_gamma   90.00
#
_symmetry.space_group_name_H-M   'P 1'
#
loop_
_entity.id
_entity.type
_entity.pdbx_description
1 polymer ?
#
loop_
_entity_poly.entity_id
_entity_poly.type
_entity_poly.pdbx_seq_one_letter_code
_entity_poly.pdbx_strand_id
1 'polypeptide(L)' 'MITMIAKLLVTKKRISEIRAIPCLIGGNGGSQAQKRDENGERILEYLRKITEEGSLNGRYGWDGDEMR' A
#
# COMPACT_ATOMS: atom_id res chain seq x y z
N MET A 1 -2.76 12.45 6.39
CA MET A 1 -3.57 11.21 6.51
C MET A 1 -2.97 10.16 5.58
N ILE A 2 -2.90 8.90 6.00
CA ILE A 2 -2.40 7.79 5.18
C ILE A 2 -3.59 7.20 4.40
N THR A 3 -3.38 6.92 3.12
CA THR A 3 -4.30 6.14 2.28
C THR A 3 -3.50 5.23 1.36
N MET A 4 -4.18 4.38 0.60
CA MET A 4 -3.55 3.55 -0.43
C MET A 4 -4.45 3.39 -1.65
N ILE A 5 -3.84 3.22 -2.81
CA ILE A 5 -4.55 2.81 -4.02
C ILE A 5 -4.30 1.31 -4.21
N ALA A 6 -5.36 0.51 -4.15
CA ALA A 6 -5.29 -0.90 -4.49
C ALA A 6 -5.18 -1.06 -6.02
N LYS A 7 -4.17 -1.80 -6.47
CA LYS A 7 -3.93 -2.16 -7.86
C LYS A 7 -4.13 -3.66 -8.02
N LEU A 8 -5.11 -4.03 -8.84
CA LEU A 8 -5.43 -5.43 -9.11
C LEU A 8 -4.86 -5.82 -10.47
N LEU A 9 -4.05 -6.87 -10.50
CA LEU A 9 -3.71 -7.52 -11.76
C LEU A 9 -4.79 -8.55 -12.06
N VAL A 10 -5.42 -8.43 -13.23
CA VAL A 10 -6.48 -9.33 -13.67
C VAL A 10 -5.96 -10.15 -14.85
N THR A 11 -5.94 -11.47 -14.69
CA THR A 11 -5.51 -12.42 -15.72
C THR A 11 -6.58 -13.51 -15.86
N LYS A 12 -6.97 -13.85 -17.10
CA LYS A 12 -8.05 -14.84 -17.36
C LYS A 12 -9.35 -14.56 -16.58
N LYS A 13 -9.75 -13.28 -16.51
CA LYS A 13 -10.94 -12.81 -15.78
C LYS A 13 -10.94 -13.10 -14.27
N ARG A 14 -9.77 -13.33 -13.66
CA ARG A 14 -9.58 -13.51 -12.22
C ARG A 14 -8.50 -12.56 -11.70
N ILE A 15 -8.60 -12.16 -10.43
CA ILE A 15 -7.54 -11.42 -9.75
C ILE A 15 -6.36 -12.38 -9.56
N SER A 16 -5.24 -12.09 -10.20
CA SER A 16 -4.01 -12.87 -10.09
C SER A 16 -3.05 -12.27 -9.07
N GLU A 17 -3.15 -10.96 -8.81
CA GLU A 17 -2.31 -10.27 -7.84
C GLU A 17 -3.01 -9.02 -7.30
N ILE A 18 -2.75 -8.70 -6.02
CA ILE A 18 -3.16 -7.47 -5.37
C ILE A 18 -1.87 -6.74 -4.99
N ARG A 19 -1.76 -5.48 -5.38
CA ARG A 19 -0.70 -4.55 -5.02
C ARG A 19 -1.30 -3.31 -4.39
N ALA A 20 -0.48 -2.52 -3.71
CA ALA A 20 -0.88 -1.24 -3.14
C ALA A 20 0.14 -0.16 -3.47
N ILE A 21 -0.35 1.02 -3.84
CA ILE A 21 0.47 2.24 -3.97
C ILE A 21 0.23 3.06 -2.71
N PRO A 22 1.26 3.26 -1.85
CA PRO A 22 1.12 4.07 -0.64
C PRO A 22 0.86 5.53 -1.01
N CYS A 23 0.00 6.21 -0.25
CA CYS A 23 -0.36 7.59 -0.52
C CYS A 23 -0.44 8.42 0.76
N LEU A 24 -0.04 9.68 0.66
CA LEU A 24 -0.31 10.70 1.66
C LEU A 24 -1.34 11.68 1.13
N ILE A 25 -2.35 11.97 1.95
CA ILE A 25 -3.30 13.03 1.64
C ILE A 25 -2.73 14.35 2.15
N GLY A 26 -2.49 15.28 1.22
CA GLY A 26 -2.02 16.63 1.50
C GLY A 26 -3.14 17.56 2.00
N GLY A 27 -2.77 18.78 2.39
CA GLY A 27 -3.73 19.76 2.95
C GLY A 27 -4.85 20.18 2.00
N ASN A 28 -4.70 19.95 0.69
CA ASN A 28 -5.73 20.19 -0.33
C ASN A 28 -6.67 18.99 -0.54
N GLY A 29 -6.53 17.92 0.23
CA GLY A 29 -7.29 16.67 0.06
C GLY A 29 -6.79 15.77 -1.09
N GLY A 30 -5.78 16.20 -1.84
CA GLY A 30 -5.19 15.42 -2.92
C GLY A 30 -4.31 14.28 -2.39
N SER A 31 -4.42 13.10 -3.01
CA SER A 31 -3.55 11.96 -2.72
C SER A 31 -2.25 12.07 -3.51
N GLN A 32 -1.13 11.99 -2.80
CA GLN A 32 0.21 11.97 -3.38
C GLN A 32 0.80 10.58 -3.22
N ALA A 33 1.02 9.90 -4.34
CA ALA A 33 1.67 8.59 -4.35
C ALA A 33 3.09 8.72 -3.79
N GLN A 34 3.43 7.84 -2.85
CA GLN A 34 4.78 7.70 -2.33
C GLN A 34 5.47 6.52 -3.02
N LYS A 35 6.79 6.55 -3.06
CA LYS A 35 7.60 5.45 -3.60
C LYS A 35 8.29 4.74 -2.44
N ARG A 36 9.34 3.98 -2.72
CA ARG A 36 10.25 3.46 -1.70
C ARG A 36 11.18 4.56 -1.16
N ASP A 37 10.57 5.56 -0.55
CA ASP A 37 11.19 6.69 0.12
C ASP A 37 10.82 6.68 1.62
N GLU A 38 11.32 7.65 2.38
CA GLU A 38 11.09 7.74 3.83
C GLU A 38 9.59 7.76 4.19
N ASN A 39 8.75 8.40 3.38
CA ASN A 39 7.31 8.44 3.62
C ASN A 39 6.65 7.10 3.29
N GLY A 40 7.04 6.48 2.17
CA GLY A 40 6.57 5.15 1.80
C GLY A 40 6.93 4.09 2.84
N GLU A 41 8.15 4.11 3.38
CA GLU A 41 8.59 3.16 4.42
C GLU A 41 7.77 3.35 5.71
N ARG A 42 7.48 4.59 6.10
CA ARG A 42 6.59 4.86 7.25
C ARG A 42 5.18 4.32 7.04
N ILE A 43 4.65 4.41 5.83
CA ILE A 43 3.34 3.83 5.49
C ILE A 43 3.43 2.30 5.54
N LEU A 44 4.48 1.69 4.98
CA LEU A 44 4.67 0.24 5.01
C LEU A 44 4.72 -0.30 6.44
N GLU A 45 5.48 0.36 7.31
CA GLU A 45 5.62 -0.02 8.72
C GLU A 45 4.30 0.12 9.47
N TYR A 46 3.56 1.20 9.21
CA TYR A 46 2.20 1.35 9.73
C TYR A 46 1.28 0.20 9.28
N LEU A 47 1.30 -0.17 8.00
CA LEU A 47 0.49 -1.27 7.48
C LEU A 47 0.87 -2.62 8.10
N ARG A 48 2.16 -2.90 8.26
CA ARG A 48 2.64 -4.11 8.93
C ARG A 48 2.16 -4.16 10.38
N LYS A 49 2.32 -3.06 11.11
CA LYS A 49 1.89 -2.95 12.51
C LYS A 49 0.40 -3.24 12.67
N ILE A 50 -0.48 -2.56 11.93
CA ILE A 50 -1.93 -2.77 12.07
C ILE A 50 -2.38 -4.15 11.60
N THR A 51 -1.66 -4.76 10.65
CA THR A 51 -1.96 -6.10 10.14
C THR A 51 -1.60 -7.15 11.19
N GLU A 52 -0.45 -7.00 11.84
CA GLU A 52 0.01 -7.86 12.92
C GLU A 52 -0.86 -7.72 14.17
N GLU A 53 -1.05 -6.49 14.65
CA GLU A 53 -1.89 -6.19 15.83
C GLU A 53 -3.35 -6.62 15.61
N GLY A 54 -3.86 -6.47 14.38
CA GLY A 54 -5.20 -6.89 14.00
C GLY A 54 -5.35 -8.37 13.69
N SER A 55 -4.27 -9.17 13.74
CA SER A 55 -4.26 -10.57 13.28
C SER A 55 -4.89 -10.76 11.89
N LEU A 56 -4.67 -9.79 11.01
CA LEU A 56 -5.23 -9.78 9.65
C LEU A 56 -4.45 -10.74 8.77
N ASN A 57 -5.14 -11.39 7.83
CA ASN A 57 -4.53 -12.28 6.85
C ASN A 57 -3.87 -11.47 5.72
N GLY A 58 -2.78 -10.79 6.03
CA GLY A 58 -2.05 -9.94 5.09
C GLY A 58 -0.56 -9.91 5.42
N ARG A 59 0.26 -9.69 4.39
CA ARG A 59 1.69 -9.36 4.53
C ARG A 59 1.98 -8.27 3.52
N TYR A 60 2.82 -7.32 3.90
CA TYR A 60 3.20 -6.21 3.05
C TYR A 60 4.73 -6.15 2.90
N GLY A 61 5.19 -6.04 1.67
CA GLY A 61 6.58 -5.76 1.31
C GLY A 61 6.67 -4.99 0.01
N TRP A 62 7.86 -4.44 -0.28
CA TRP A 62 8.10 -3.76 -1.54
C TRP A 62 8.27 -4.74 -2.69
N ASP A 63 7.65 -4.41 -3.83
CA ASP A 63 7.90 -4.95 -5.16
C ASP A 63 8.12 -3.75 -6.11
N GLY A 64 9.38 -3.36 -6.26
CA GLY A 64 9.74 -2.08 -6.90
C GLY A 64 9.28 -0.88 -6.07
N ASP A 65 8.53 0.03 -6.70
CA ASP A 65 7.92 1.22 -6.07
C ASP A 65 6.49 0.95 -5.55
N GLU A 66 5.99 -0.29 -5.64
CA GLU A 66 4.66 -0.70 -5.18
C GLU A 66 4.78 -1.68 -4.00
N MET A 67 3.73 -1.80 -3.20
CA MET A 67 3.64 -2.79 -2.12
C MET A 67 2.88 -4.03 -2.60
N ARG A 68 3.28 -5.20 -2.10
CA ARG A 68 2.68 -6.50 -2.33
C ARG A 68 2.48 -7.26 -1.02
#